data_AF-F8GJK1-F1
#
_entry.id   AF-F8GJK1-F1
#
_cell.length_a   1.000
_cell.length_b   1.000
_cell.length_c   1.000
_cell.angle_alpha   90.00
_cell.angle_beta   90.00
_cell.angle_gamma   90.00
#
_symmetry.space_group_name_H-M   'P 1'
#
loop_
_entity.id
_entity.type
_entity.pdbx_description
1 polymer ?
#
loop_
_entity_poly.entity_id
_entity_poly.type
_entity_poly.pdbx_seq_one_letter_code
_entity_poly.pdbx_strand_id
1 'polypeptide(L)'
;MDTRKTKLCFCETRDICSKHSQWFMPFSFNLSGSKGLLLLLLAVFLLAGCKTVPLQDRNFSERGGFLEQAENTGFRIHHNASTDNAVIGSLYASGKSVLLNGAQVKISAKVKNNSFVSTGPQSSARIEFNAADSSCLLRVDRFNAGNAYADSSDCQQKIETLHARLQAKDAILHISVSQHQTEVMVLSGAIKVILLEDATQSIDVRADHGIIITHEAIGHPYPVTPDEVWQRIRWRGDFQLYKTVIDWNKIIAGAVTVAIIAAAILFSRGRGGGGYSSGFPRHR
;
A
#
# COMPACT_ATOMS: atom_id res chain seq x y z
N MET A 1 -2.29 5.53 -40.73
CA MET A 1 -1.49 6.28 -39.72
C MET A 1 -2.02 5.92 -38.35
N ASP A 2 -1.11 5.64 -37.43
CA ASP A 2 -1.23 4.67 -36.34
C ASP A 2 -2.29 4.93 -35.28
N THR A 3 -3.07 3.88 -34.99
CA THR A 3 -3.79 3.71 -33.74
C THR A 3 -2.82 3.18 -32.68
N ARG A 4 -2.44 4.03 -31.71
CA ARG A 4 -1.69 3.61 -30.52
C ARG A 4 -2.51 2.59 -29.73
N LYS A 5 -2.08 1.33 -29.79
CA LYS A 5 -2.52 0.27 -28.87
C LYS A 5 -2.09 0.63 -27.46
N THR A 6 -3.07 0.88 -26.60
CA THR A 6 -2.91 0.94 -25.14
C THR A 6 -2.44 -0.44 -24.66
N LYS A 7 -1.13 -0.60 -24.46
CA LYS A 7 -0.57 -1.76 -23.74
C LYS A 7 -0.99 -1.63 -22.27
N LEU A 8 -1.92 -2.48 -21.85
CA LEU A 8 -2.10 -2.82 -20.43
C LEU A 8 -0.79 -3.43 -19.95
N CYS A 9 0.02 -2.65 -19.22
CA CYS A 9 1.17 -3.19 -18.51
C CYS A 9 0.64 -3.89 -17.26
N PHE A 10 0.76 -5.21 -17.23
CA PHE A 10 0.61 -5.99 -16.01
C PHE A 10 1.84 -5.73 -15.15
N CYS A 11 1.66 -5.03 -14.02
CA CYS A 11 2.69 -4.88 -13.00
C CYS A 11 2.68 -6.10 -12.07
N GLU A 12 3.86 -6.57 -11.74
CA GLU A 12 4.14 -7.75 -10.92
C GLU A 12 3.64 -7.55 -9.47
N THR A 13 2.58 -8.27 -9.10
CA THR A 13 2.19 -8.47 -7.71
C THR A 13 3.12 -9.52 -7.11
N ARG A 14 3.97 -9.15 -6.15
CA ARG A 14 4.73 -10.13 -5.37
C ARG A 14 3.78 -10.83 -4.40
N ASP A 15 3.23 -11.95 -4.84
CA ASP A 15 2.50 -12.88 -3.99
C ASP A 15 3.47 -13.52 -2.99
N ILE A 16 3.21 -13.31 -1.69
CA ILE A 16 4.02 -13.90 -0.61
C ILE A 16 3.60 -15.36 -0.32
N CYS A 17 2.58 -15.88 -1.02
CA CYS A 17 2.18 -17.29 -0.96
C CYS A 17 3.01 -18.23 -1.86
N SER A 18 4.32 -17.99 -2.02
CA SER A 18 5.14 -18.74 -2.99
C SER A 18 5.54 -20.17 -2.57
N LYS A 19 5.06 -20.68 -1.43
CA LYS A 19 5.23 -22.11 -1.07
C LYS A 19 4.05 -23.01 -1.44
N HIS A 20 2.93 -22.46 -1.92
CA HIS A 20 1.82 -23.26 -2.47
C HIS A 20 1.61 -23.10 -3.98
N SER A 21 2.28 -22.15 -4.64
CA SER A 21 2.09 -21.86 -6.07
C SER A 21 2.90 -22.75 -7.03
N GLN A 22 3.79 -23.63 -6.53
CA GLN A 22 4.51 -24.58 -7.39
C GLN A 22 3.64 -25.72 -7.96
N TRP A 23 2.32 -25.69 -7.71
CA TRP A 23 1.39 -26.73 -8.18
C TRP A 23 0.33 -26.26 -9.18
N PHE A 24 0.48 -25.06 -9.74
CA PHE A 24 -0.38 -24.61 -10.84
C PHE A 24 0.41 -24.54 -12.14
N MET A 25 0.53 -25.71 -12.79
CA MET A 25 0.74 -25.76 -14.23
C MET A 25 -0.39 -24.99 -14.95
N PRO A 26 -0.14 -24.42 -16.14
CA PRO A 26 -1.16 -23.69 -16.88
C PRO A 26 -2.25 -24.66 -17.36
N PHE A 27 -3.29 -24.81 -16.55
CA PHE A 27 -4.50 -25.48 -16.99
C PHE A 27 -5.32 -24.50 -17.82
N SER A 28 -5.50 -24.83 -19.10
CA SER A 28 -6.50 -24.21 -19.95
C SER A 28 -7.89 -24.55 -19.41
N PHE A 29 -8.44 -23.68 -18.56
CA PHE A 29 -9.82 -23.83 -18.09
C PHE A 29 -10.77 -23.51 -19.23
N ASN A 30 -11.41 -24.56 -19.76
CA ASN A 30 -12.51 -24.42 -20.68
C ASN A 30 -13.74 -23.97 -19.86
N LEU A 31 -13.91 -22.65 -19.71
CA LEU A 31 -15.00 -22.03 -18.95
C LEU A 31 -16.31 -22.10 -19.74
N SER A 32 -16.92 -23.29 -19.78
CA SER A 32 -18.28 -23.46 -20.27
C SER A 32 -19.18 -24.00 -19.15
N GLY A 33 -20.25 -23.28 -18.86
CA GLY A 33 -21.30 -23.67 -17.93
C GLY A 33 -21.06 -23.36 -16.44
N SER A 34 -21.99 -23.81 -15.59
CA SER A 34 -22.07 -23.54 -14.14
C SER A 34 -20.83 -23.93 -13.33
N LYS A 35 -20.01 -24.85 -13.84
CA LYS A 35 -18.73 -25.25 -13.25
C LYS A 35 -17.67 -24.14 -13.29
N GLY A 36 -17.71 -23.28 -14.32
CA GLY A 36 -16.80 -22.14 -14.43
C GLY A 36 -17.10 -21.03 -13.42
N LEU A 37 -18.39 -20.79 -13.12
CA LEU A 37 -18.82 -19.85 -12.10
C LEU A 37 -18.38 -20.31 -10.70
N LEU A 38 -18.47 -21.62 -10.43
CA LEU A 38 -18.07 -22.20 -9.14
C LEU A 38 -16.55 -22.10 -8.92
N LEU A 39 -15.75 -22.37 -9.96
CA LEU A 39 -14.28 -22.19 -9.93
C LEU A 39 -13.88 -20.72 -9.73
N LEU A 40 -14.62 -19.80 -10.34
CA LEU A 40 -14.39 -18.36 -10.18
C LEU A 40 -14.73 -17.88 -8.76
N LEU A 41 -15.85 -18.36 -8.20
CA LEU A 41 -16.18 -18.15 -6.78
C LEU A 41 -15.13 -18.75 -5.85
N LEU A 42 -14.65 -19.96 -6.14
CA LEU A 42 -13.62 -20.62 -5.33
C LEU A 42 -12.29 -19.86 -5.38
N ALA A 43 -11.90 -19.35 -6.55
CA ALA A 43 -10.73 -18.49 -6.71
C ALA A 43 -10.90 -17.17 -5.94
N VAL A 44 -12.10 -16.55 -5.98
CA VAL A 44 -12.41 -15.36 -5.18
C VAL A 44 -12.35 -15.63 -3.68
N PHE A 45 -12.84 -16.80 -3.21
CA PHE A 45 -12.74 -17.21 -1.81
C PHE A 45 -11.30 -17.51 -1.37
N LEU A 46 -10.49 -18.14 -2.23
CA LEU A 46 -9.07 -18.40 -1.98
C LEU A 46 -8.24 -17.10 -1.97
N LEU A 47 -8.60 -16.12 -2.81
CA LEU A 47 -7.99 -14.79 -2.83
C LEU A 47 -8.43 -13.92 -1.64
N ALA A 48 -9.66 -14.07 -1.15
CA ALA A 48 -10.14 -13.37 0.05
C ALA A 48 -9.40 -13.76 1.34
N GLY A 49 -8.72 -14.91 1.36
CA GLY A 49 -7.85 -15.36 2.45
C GLY A 49 -6.40 -14.89 2.35
N CYS A 50 -5.98 -14.33 1.21
CA CYS A 50 -4.64 -13.79 1.05
C CYS A 50 -4.61 -12.33 1.51
N LYS A 51 -4.01 -12.07 2.67
CA LYS A 51 -3.68 -10.71 3.09
C LYS A 51 -2.54 -10.20 2.21
N THR A 52 -2.87 -9.52 1.14
CA THR A 52 -1.89 -8.78 0.35
C THR A 52 -1.55 -7.51 1.09
N VAL A 53 -0.29 -7.33 1.48
CA VAL A 53 0.22 -6.00 1.80
C VAL A 53 0.18 -5.21 0.49
N PRO A 54 -0.62 -4.14 0.37
CA PRO A 54 -0.57 -3.31 -0.82
C PRO A 54 0.81 -2.64 -0.85
N LEU A 55 1.74 -3.22 -1.60
CA LEU A 55 2.98 -2.57 -2.06
C LEU A 55 2.69 -1.69 -3.29
N GLN A 56 1.41 -1.49 -3.62
CA GLN A 56 0.90 -0.73 -4.75
C GLN A 56 0.99 0.78 -4.49
N ASP A 57 2.13 1.23 -3.97
CA ASP A 57 2.35 2.59 -3.46
C ASP A 57 3.13 3.48 -4.44
N ARG A 58 3.94 2.88 -5.31
CA ARG A 58 4.81 3.61 -6.25
C ARG A 58 4.08 4.41 -7.32
N ASN A 59 2.83 4.05 -7.63
CA ASN A 59 2.07 4.71 -8.70
C ASN A 59 1.48 6.08 -8.29
N PHE A 60 1.52 6.43 -6.99
CA PHE A 60 0.99 7.70 -6.50
C PHE A 60 2.08 8.73 -6.19
N SER A 61 3.29 8.29 -5.82
CA SER A 61 4.40 9.21 -5.53
C SER A 61 5.24 9.51 -6.77
N GLU A 62 5.63 10.77 -6.95
CA GLU A 62 6.69 11.16 -7.89
C GLU A 62 8.02 10.44 -7.54
N ARG A 63 9.06 10.61 -8.38
CA ARG A 63 10.41 10.07 -8.12
C ARG A 63 10.99 10.47 -6.75
N GLY A 64 10.42 11.46 -6.08
CA GLY A 64 10.74 11.92 -4.72
C GLY A 64 10.44 10.91 -3.61
N GLY A 65 9.59 9.91 -3.89
CA GLY A 65 9.09 9.00 -2.87
C GLY A 65 8.08 9.67 -1.94
N PHE A 66 7.80 9.03 -0.81
CA PHE A 66 6.85 9.54 0.17
C PHE A 66 7.17 9.10 1.60
N LEU A 67 6.54 9.76 2.56
CA LEU A 67 6.58 9.42 3.97
C LEU A 67 5.19 9.55 4.58
N GLU A 68 4.76 8.51 5.28
CA GLU A 68 3.49 8.46 6.00
C GLU A 68 3.72 8.50 7.50
N GLN A 69 2.77 9.12 8.19
CA GLN A 69 2.66 9.21 9.64
C GLN A 69 1.37 8.52 10.08
N ALA A 70 1.50 7.63 11.05
CA ALA A 70 0.35 7.14 11.82
C ALA A 70 -0.13 8.22 12.80
N GLU A 71 -1.08 7.90 13.67
CA GLU A 71 -1.50 8.79 14.74
C GLU A 71 -0.36 9.12 15.72
N ASN A 72 -0.49 10.26 16.39
CA ASN A 72 0.43 10.74 17.44
C ASN A 72 1.90 10.73 17.02
N THR A 73 2.15 11.06 15.75
CA THR A 73 3.47 11.03 15.13
C THR A 73 3.83 12.44 14.67
N GLY A 74 5.10 12.81 14.74
CA GLY A 74 5.54 14.09 14.21
C GLY A 74 7.00 14.08 13.83
N PHE A 75 7.34 14.83 12.78
CA PHE A 75 8.73 15.03 12.35
C PHE A 75 8.87 16.32 11.53
N ARG A 76 10.11 16.78 11.41
CA ARG A 76 10.48 17.90 10.53
C ARG A 76 11.17 17.37 9.29
N ILE A 77 10.85 17.99 8.17
CA ILE A 77 11.33 17.60 6.85
C ILE A 77 12.27 18.68 6.33
N HIS A 78 13.40 18.24 5.79
CA HIS A 78 14.38 19.09 5.13
C HIS A 78 14.71 18.49 3.77
N HIS A 79 14.94 19.36 2.79
CA HIS A 79 15.49 19.01 1.49
C HIS A 79 16.78 19.81 1.31
N ASN A 80 17.91 19.11 1.20
CA ASN A 80 19.23 19.71 1.37
C ASN A 80 19.61 20.73 0.29
N ALA A 81 19.10 20.57 -0.93
CA ALA A 81 19.43 21.43 -2.06
C ALA A 81 18.37 22.51 -2.31
N SER A 82 17.36 22.63 -1.43
CA SER A 82 16.31 23.63 -1.55
C SER A 82 16.48 24.78 -0.56
N THR A 83 16.09 25.99 -0.96
CA THR A 83 16.01 27.14 -0.06
C THR A 83 14.90 26.96 0.99
N ASP A 84 14.97 27.70 2.09
CA ASP A 84 14.11 27.56 3.28
C ASP A 84 12.60 27.72 3.04
N ASN A 85 12.17 28.09 1.84
CA ASN A 85 10.77 28.29 1.48
C ASN A 85 10.34 27.59 0.17
N ALA A 86 11.24 26.84 -0.45
CA ALA A 86 10.90 26.09 -1.65
C ALA A 86 9.84 25.02 -1.31
N VAL A 87 8.89 24.83 -2.22
CA VAL A 87 7.91 23.75 -2.11
C VAL A 87 8.59 22.44 -2.47
N ILE A 88 8.70 21.54 -1.50
CA ILE A 88 9.41 20.27 -1.61
C ILE A 88 8.45 19.07 -1.76
N GLY A 89 7.14 19.30 -1.64
CA GLY A 89 6.16 18.24 -1.73
C GLY A 89 4.72 18.68 -1.47
N SER A 90 3.84 17.68 -1.36
CA SER A 90 2.44 17.83 -1.01
C SER A 90 2.08 16.92 0.18
N LEU A 91 1.30 17.46 1.11
CA LEU A 91 0.77 16.76 2.28
C LEU A 91 -0.69 16.41 2.02
N TYR A 92 -1.08 15.19 2.37
CA TYR A 92 -2.45 14.69 2.37
C TYR A 92 -2.82 14.24 3.78
N ALA A 93 -3.87 14.83 4.34
CA ALA A 93 -4.34 14.58 5.68
C ALA A 93 -5.48 13.55 5.69
N SER A 94 -5.47 12.65 6.66
CA SER A 94 -6.59 11.81 7.06
C SER A 94 -6.94 12.11 8.51
N GLY A 95 -8.23 12.32 8.82
CA GLY A 95 -8.68 12.73 10.14
C GLY A 95 -8.71 14.25 10.35
N LYS A 96 -8.84 14.68 11.60
CA LYS A 96 -9.04 16.10 11.98
C LYS A 96 -7.85 16.73 12.69
N SER A 97 -6.85 15.95 13.06
CA SER A 97 -5.74 16.38 13.92
C SER A 97 -4.41 16.34 13.18
N VAL A 98 -4.38 16.76 11.91
CA VAL A 98 -3.14 16.91 11.14
C VAL A 98 -2.74 18.37 11.13
N LEU A 99 -1.52 18.66 11.57
CA LEU A 99 -0.96 20.01 11.65
C LEU A 99 0.28 20.12 10.76
N LEU A 100 0.34 21.19 9.97
CA LEU A 100 1.52 21.63 9.23
C LEU A 100 1.99 22.95 9.82
N ASN A 101 3.17 22.97 10.44
CA ASN A 101 3.70 24.13 11.17
C ASN A 101 2.71 24.69 12.21
N GLY A 102 1.94 23.81 12.86
CA GLY A 102 0.90 24.17 13.83
C GLY A 102 -0.45 24.56 13.24
N ALA A 103 -0.55 24.75 11.92
CA ALA A 103 -1.82 25.03 11.25
C ALA A 103 -2.54 23.74 10.83
N GLN A 104 -3.85 23.65 11.08
CA GLN A 104 -4.63 22.47 10.71
C GLN A 104 -4.74 22.30 9.20
N VAL A 105 -4.54 21.07 8.73
CA VAL A 105 -4.69 20.67 7.33
C VAL A 105 -5.92 19.78 7.20
N LYS A 106 -6.92 20.25 6.45
CA LYS A 106 -8.21 19.55 6.30
C LYS A 106 -8.18 18.41 5.29
N ILE A 107 -7.49 18.61 4.16
CA ILE A 107 -7.45 17.65 3.05
C ILE A 107 -6.03 17.55 2.54
N SER A 108 -5.48 18.67 2.07
CA SER A 108 -4.11 18.72 1.58
C SER A 108 -3.49 20.09 1.76
N ALA A 109 -2.17 20.15 1.69
CA ALA A 109 -1.39 21.38 1.73
C ALA A 109 -0.07 21.21 0.98
N LYS A 110 0.55 22.31 0.56
CA LYS A 110 1.93 22.28 0.05
C LYS A 110 2.92 22.25 1.21
N VAL A 111 3.93 21.40 1.10
CA VAL A 111 4.99 21.27 2.10
C VAL A 111 6.18 22.09 1.63
N LYS A 112 6.63 23.02 2.46
CA LYS A 112 7.83 23.80 2.23
C LYS A 112 9.02 23.15 2.91
N ASN A 113 10.23 23.51 2.49
CA ASN A 113 11.43 23.09 3.19
C ASN A 113 11.37 23.50 4.68
N ASN A 114 11.96 22.71 5.56
CA ASN A 114 11.95 22.86 7.02
C ASN A 114 10.55 22.74 7.69
N SER A 115 9.50 22.36 6.96
CA SER A 115 8.17 22.15 7.53
C SER A 115 8.16 21.06 8.58
N PHE A 116 7.43 21.31 9.68
CA PHE A 116 7.08 20.32 10.69
C PHE A 116 5.67 19.82 10.45
N VAL A 117 5.50 18.50 10.37
CA VAL A 117 4.20 17.84 10.20
C VAL A 117 3.96 16.95 11.42
N SER A 118 2.77 17.05 11.99
CA SER A 118 2.35 16.19 13.10
C SER A 118 0.91 15.74 12.97
N THR A 119 0.64 14.53 13.45
CA THR A 119 -0.67 13.91 13.55
C THR A 119 -1.04 13.72 15.02
N GLY A 120 -2.30 13.95 15.35
CA GLY A 120 -2.89 13.65 16.66
C GLY A 120 -3.72 12.37 16.64
N PRO A 121 -4.59 12.17 17.65
CA PRO A 121 -5.45 10.99 17.73
C PRO A 121 -6.31 10.79 16.48
N GLN A 122 -6.46 9.54 16.04
CA GLN A 122 -7.31 9.16 14.91
C GLN A 122 -7.02 9.94 13.62
N SER A 123 -5.76 10.32 13.41
CA SER A 123 -5.34 11.12 12.27
C SER A 123 -4.02 10.59 11.71
N SER A 124 -3.86 10.65 10.40
CA SER A 124 -2.68 10.17 9.69
C SER A 124 -2.33 11.17 8.59
N ALA A 125 -1.08 11.19 8.16
CA ALA A 125 -0.60 12.13 7.14
C ALA A 125 0.31 11.43 6.14
N ARG A 126 0.14 11.71 4.84
CA ARG A 126 1.05 11.26 3.78
C ARG A 126 1.70 12.49 3.16
N ILE A 127 3.02 12.48 3.10
CA ILE A 127 3.81 13.52 2.44
C ILE A 127 4.44 12.89 1.21
N GLU A 128 4.11 13.43 0.04
CA GLU A 128 4.72 13.06 -1.23
C GLU A 128 5.73 14.13 -1.62
N PHE A 129 6.95 13.70 -1.92
CA PHE A 129 8.04 14.62 -2.24
C PHE A 129 8.15 14.85 -3.74
N ASN A 130 8.43 16.09 -4.11
CA ASN A 130 8.76 16.42 -5.48
C ASN A 130 10.18 15.91 -5.79
N ALA A 131 10.39 15.34 -6.98
CA ALA A 131 11.74 15.02 -7.43
C ALA A 131 12.43 16.28 -7.97
N ALA A 132 13.06 17.05 -7.07
CA ALA A 132 13.46 18.41 -7.41
C ALA A 132 14.88 18.54 -8.00
N ASP A 133 15.81 17.59 -7.80
CA ASP A 133 17.18 17.71 -8.28
C ASP A 133 17.97 16.38 -8.42
N SER A 134 19.21 16.49 -8.92
CA SER A 134 20.12 15.36 -9.17
C SER A 134 20.69 14.68 -7.92
N SER A 135 20.60 15.33 -6.75
CA SER A 135 21.07 14.78 -5.47
C SER A 135 19.96 14.09 -4.68
N CYS A 136 18.72 14.55 -4.87
CA CYS A 136 17.49 14.20 -4.18
C CYS A 136 17.71 13.67 -2.76
N LEU A 137 18.19 14.55 -1.88
CA LEU A 137 18.48 14.21 -0.50
C LEU A 137 17.47 14.84 0.46
N LEU A 138 16.64 13.98 1.05
CA LEU A 138 15.66 14.32 2.07
C LEU A 138 16.21 13.97 3.44
N ARG A 139 16.10 14.89 4.40
CA ARG A 139 16.38 14.63 5.81
C ARG A 139 15.10 14.80 6.62
N VAL A 140 14.86 13.84 7.50
CA VAL A 140 13.77 13.85 8.46
C VAL A 140 14.39 13.82 9.85
N ASP A 141 14.01 14.75 10.72
CA ASP A 141 14.45 14.78 12.11
C ASP A 141 13.28 15.07 13.06
N ARG A 142 13.56 15.07 14.37
CA ARG A 142 12.55 15.19 15.45
C ARG A 142 11.48 14.11 15.42
N PHE A 143 11.79 12.94 14.84
CA PHE A 143 10.90 11.80 14.86
C PHE A 143 11.03 11.06 16.20
N ASN A 144 10.27 11.55 17.18
CA ASN A 144 10.46 11.15 18.57
C ASN A 144 9.48 10.08 19.08
N ALA A 145 8.36 9.89 18.39
CA ALA A 145 7.35 8.92 18.77
C ALA A 145 6.43 8.59 17.59
N GLY A 146 5.81 7.42 17.66
CA GLY A 146 4.76 6.99 16.74
C GLY A 146 5.29 6.10 15.62
N ASN A 147 4.52 5.97 14.54
CA ASN A 147 4.85 5.07 13.44
C ASN A 147 4.92 5.83 12.12
N ALA A 148 5.86 5.42 11.28
CA ALA A 148 6.02 5.94 9.94
C ALA A 148 6.21 4.83 8.92
N TYR A 149 5.80 5.10 7.68
CA TYR A 149 6.06 4.25 6.53
C TYR A 149 6.72 5.10 5.45
N ALA A 150 7.89 4.70 4.98
CA ALA A 150 8.68 5.48 4.03
C ALA A 150 8.94 4.68 2.77
N ASP A 151 8.77 5.33 1.61
CA ASP A 151 9.30 4.87 0.32
C ASP A 151 10.27 5.95 -0.16
N SER A 152 11.55 5.58 -0.26
CA SER A 152 12.58 6.53 -0.67
C SER A 152 12.62 6.74 -2.19
N SER A 153 12.04 5.84 -2.99
CA SER A 153 12.11 5.86 -4.45
C SER A 153 13.55 6.11 -4.93
N ASP A 154 13.75 7.01 -5.89
CA ASP A 154 15.07 7.37 -6.44
C ASP A 154 15.92 8.23 -5.47
N CYS A 155 15.31 8.75 -4.42
CA CYS A 155 15.90 9.72 -3.50
C CYS A 155 16.56 9.06 -2.29
N GLN A 156 17.58 9.73 -1.74
CA GLN A 156 18.15 9.32 -0.47
C GLN A 156 17.39 10.00 0.67
N GLN A 157 16.75 9.19 1.52
CA GLN A 157 16.13 9.64 2.76
C GLN A 157 17.07 9.36 3.94
N LYS A 158 17.36 10.40 4.72
CA LYS A 158 18.08 10.32 6.00
C LYS A 158 17.09 10.60 7.13
N ILE A 159 16.67 9.57 7.84
CA ILE A 159 15.64 9.67 8.89
C ILE A 159 16.33 9.53 10.25
N GLU A 160 16.24 10.56 11.09
CA GLU A 160 16.79 10.58 12.43
C GLU A 160 15.68 10.40 13.46
N THR A 161 15.79 9.35 14.27
CA THR A 161 14.93 9.05 15.41
C THR A 161 15.66 9.35 16.71
N LEU A 162 15.05 9.05 17.87
CA LEU A 162 15.72 9.15 19.17
C LEU A 162 16.95 8.25 19.33
N HIS A 163 17.03 7.15 18.56
CA HIS A 163 18.03 6.10 18.79
C HIS A 163 18.96 5.90 17.59
N ALA A 164 18.51 6.25 16.37
CA ALA A 164 19.23 5.91 15.16
C ALA A 164 19.12 6.98 14.08
N ARG A 165 20.12 7.00 13.21
CA ARG A 165 20.04 7.60 11.89
C ARG A 165 19.92 6.50 10.83
N LEU A 166 18.83 6.52 10.09
CA LEU A 166 18.53 5.61 9.00
C LEU A 166 18.91 6.28 7.68
N GLN A 167 19.62 5.57 6.82
CA GLN A 167 19.87 6.00 5.43
C GLN A 167 19.22 5.00 4.50
N ALA A 168 18.23 5.47 3.74
CA ALA A 168 17.45 4.68 2.81
C ALA A 168 17.52 5.28 1.41
N LYS A 169 17.75 4.43 0.40
CA LYS A 169 17.69 4.77 -1.02
C LYS A 169 17.18 3.55 -1.76
N ASP A 170 16.23 3.74 -2.69
CA ASP A 170 15.49 2.64 -3.32
C ASP A 170 15.00 1.58 -2.31
N ALA A 171 14.47 2.04 -1.17
CA ALA A 171 14.05 1.20 -0.06
C ALA A 171 12.66 1.59 0.44
N ILE A 172 11.94 0.58 0.92
CA ILE A 172 10.64 0.73 1.57
C ILE A 172 10.78 0.19 2.97
N LEU A 173 10.34 0.96 3.96
CA LEU A 173 10.54 0.61 5.36
C LEU A 173 9.39 1.13 6.26
N HIS A 174 9.14 0.38 7.33
CA HIS A 174 8.29 0.79 8.43
C HIS A 174 9.17 1.14 9.63
N ILE A 175 8.86 2.24 10.33
CA ILE A 175 9.57 2.70 11.51
C ILE A 175 8.57 2.84 12.64
N SER A 176 8.91 2.31 13.82
CA SER A 176 8.21 2.59 15.07
C SER A 176 9.18 3.25 16.04
N VAL A 177 8.77 4.34 16.68
CA VAL A 177 9.59 5.05 17.66
C VAL A 177 8.83 5.13 18.97
N SER A 178 9.50 4.74 20.05
CA SER A 178 9.06 4.89 21.44
C SER A 178 10.12 5.68 22.22
N GLN A 179 9.92 5.85 23.52
CA GLN A 179 10.95 6.44 24.39
C GLN A 179 12.14 5.50 24.66
N HIS A 180 12.00 4.20 24.40
CA HIS A 180 13.00 3.20 24.77
C HIS A 180 13.75 2.61 23.58
N GLN A 181 13.08 2.57 22.42
CA GLN A 181 13.64 1.97 21.22
C GLN A 181 13.03 2.52 19.93
N THR A 182 13.80 2.39 18.86
CA THR A 182 13.36 2.50 17.48
C THR A 182 13.37 1.10 16.87
N GLU A 183 12.23 0.69 16.32
CA GLU A 183 12.11 -0.54 15.56
C GLU A 183 11.98 -0.20 14.08
N VAL A 184 12.75 -0.87 13.24
CA VAL A 184 12.72 -0.67 11.79
C VAL A 184 12.50 -2.00 11.11
N MET A 185 11.54 -2.08 10.20
CA MET A 185 11.38 -3.20 9.29
C MET A 185 11.65 -2.74 7.86
N VAL A 186 12.53 -3.44 7.15
CA VAL A 186 12.82 -3.19 5.75
C VAL A 186 11.94 -4.10 4.90
N LEU A 187 11.02 -3.51 4.16
CA LEU A 187 10.05 -4.23 3.32
C LEU A 187 10.58 -4.44 1.90
N SER A 188 11.43 -3.53 1.43
CA SER A 188 12.11 -3.62 0.14
C SER A 188 13.44 -2.89 0.19
N GLY A 189 14.39 -3.33 -0.63
CA GLY A 189 15.72 -2.73 -0.73
C GLY A 189 16.62 -3.07 0.46
N ALA A 190 17.48 -2.13 0.82
CA ALA A 190 18.34 -2.20 1.99
C ALA A 190 18.56 -0.80 2.55
N ILE A 191 18.81 -0.73 3.86
CA ILE A 191 19.09 0.52 4.56
C ILE A 191 20.36 0.39 5.38
N LYS A 192 21.02 1.51 5.63
CA LYS A 192 22.07 1.61 6.65
C LYS A 192 21.48 2.21 7.91
N VAL A 193 21.62 1.51 9.02
CA VAL A 193 21.25 1.95 10.37
C VAL A 193 22.52 2.35 11.09
N ILE A 194 22.54 3.56 11.66
CA ILE A 194 23.68 4.11 12.40
C ILE A 194 23.17 4.49 13.78
N LEU A 195 23.87 4.07 14.84
CA LEU A 195 23.49 4.42 16.21
C LEU A 195 23.68 5.94 16.39
N LEU A 196 22.72 6.60 17.06
CA LEU A 196 22.77 8.04 17.21
C LEU A 196 23.89 8.48 18.17
N GLU A 197 24.07 7.75 19.27
CA GLU A 197 25.10 8.07 20.29
C GLU A 197 26.52 7.72 19.84
N ASP A 198 26.67 6.73 18.95
CA ASP A 198 27.96 6.29 18.42
C ASP A 198 27.86 6.05 16.91
N ALA A 199 28.24 7.07 16.13
CA ALA A 199 28.19 7.00 14.67
C ALA A 199 29.15 5.96 14.06
N THR A 200 30.06 5.37 14.84
CA THR A 200 30.94 4.28 14.39
C THR A 200 30.19 2.94 14.36
N GLN A 201 29.17 2.79 15.19
CA GLN A 201 28.28 1.63 15.19
C GLN A 201 27.25 1.78 14.07
N SER A 202 27.32 0.88 13.11
CA SER A 202 26.35 0.81 12.02
C SER A 202 26.17 -0.60 11.49
N ILE A 203 25.00 -0.86 10.91
CA ILE A 203 24.66 -2.13 10.29
C ILE A 203 23.80 -1.89 9.05
N ASP A 204 24.00 -2.72 8.03
CA ASP A 204 23.11 -2.77 6.88
C ASP A 204 21.98 -3.78 7.13
N VAL A 205 20.74 -3.35 6.94
CA VAL A 205 19.54 -4.18 7.11
C VAL A 205 18.88 -4.35 5.74
N ARG A 206 18.67 -5.60 5.33
CA ARG A 206 18.09 -5.96 4.02
C ARG A 206 16.58 -6.16 4.14
N ALA A 207 15.91 -6.21 2.98
CA ALA A 207 14.52 -6.60 2.87
C ALA A 207 14.16 -7.86 3.69
N ASP A 208 12.91 -7.91 4.12
CA ASP A 208 12.33 -8.98 4.93
C ASP A 208 12.99 -9.16 6.31
N HIS A 209 13.72 -8.14 6.79
CA HIS A 209 14.29 -8.11 8.13
C HIS A 209 13.84 -6.90 8.93
N GLY A 210 13.69 -7.13 10.24
CA GLY A 210 13.49 -6.13 11.27
C GLY A 210 14.75 -5.93 12.10
N ILE A 211 14.85 -4.79 12.76
CA ILE A 211 15.91 -4.48 13.72
C ILE A 211 15.37 -3.59 14.84
N ILE A 212 15.90 -3.77 16.04
CA ILE A 212 15.58 -2.96 17.21
C ILE A 212 16.84 -2.18 17.61
N ILE A 213 16.71 -0.88 17.82
CA ILE A 213 17.78 0.01 18.22
C ILE A 213 17.37 0.71 19.52
N THR A 214 18.23 0.64 20.54
CA THR A 214 18.08 1.40 21.80
C THR A 214 19.09 2.56 21.80
N HIS A 215 19.13 3.37 22.86
CA HIS A 215 20.13 4.44 22.95
C HIS A 215 21.57 3.93 22.88
N GLU A 216 21.81 2.76 23.47
CA GLU A 216 23.17 2.24 23.69
C GLU A 216 23.61 1.21 22.64
N ALA A 217 22.68 0.62 21.90
CA ALA A 217 23.00 -0.53 21.07
C ALA A 217 22.12 -0.68 19.82
N ILE A 218 22.75 -1.21 18.78
CA ILE A 218 22.09 -1.75 17.59
C ILE A 218 21.88 -3.25 17.83
N GLY A 219 20.62 -3.70 17.82
CA GLY A 219 20.28 -5.12 17.91
C GLY A 219 20.64 -5.91 16.66
N HIS A 220 20.50 -7.23 16.74
CA HIS A 220 20.72 -8.09 15.59
C HIS A 220 19.49 -8.07 14.65
N PRO A 221 19.67 -7.98 13.33
CA PRO A 221 18.57 -8.11 12.38
C PRO A 221 17.89 -9.47 12.53
N TYR A 222 16.56 -9.49 12.48
CA TYR A 222 15.74 -10.69 12.58
C TYR A 222 14.80 -10.80 11.39
N PRO A 223 14.46 -12.01 10.90
CA PRO A 223 13.54 -12.17 9.80
C PRO A 223 12.12 -11.76 10.22
N VAL A 224 11.45 -10.91 9.43
CA VAL A 224 10.06 -10.51 9.67
C VAL A 224 9.09 -11.38 8.88
N THR A 225 7.99 -11.76 9.53
CA THR A 225 6.95 -12.55 8.86
C THR A 225 5.95 -11.63 8.13
N PRO A 226 5.25 -12.13 7.11
CA PRO A 226 4.22 -11.34 6.42
C PRO A 226 3.08 -10.89 7.33
N ASP A 227 2.71 -11.74 8.31
CA ASP A 227 1.71 -11.38 9.32
C ASP A 227 2.22 -10.27 10.25
N GLU A 228 3.49 -10.31 10.67
CA GLU A 228 4.10 -9.22 11.44
C GLU A 228 4.09 -7.91 10.63
N VAL A 229 4.54 -7.96 9.37
CA VAL A 229 4.50 -6.81 8.47
C VAL A 229 3.09 -6.23 8.40
N TRP A 230 2.08 -7.06 8.13
CA TRP A 230 0.68 -6.63 8.08
C TRP A 230 0.22 -6.00 9.38
N GLN A 231 0.49 -6.61 10.54
CA GLN A 231 0.06 -6.07 11.82
C GLN A 231 0.66 -4.69 12.10
N ARG A 232 1.92 -4.47 11.71
CA ARG A 232 2.60 -3.19 11.95
C ARG A 232 2.17 -2.10 11.00
N ILE A 233 1.78 -2.41 9.77
CA ILE A 233 1.38 -1.41 8.77
C ILE A 233 -0.14 -1.28 8.60
N ARG A 234 -0.96 -2.05 9.33
CA ARG A 234 -2.43 -2.03 9.19
C ARG A 234 -3.06 -0.65 9.40
N TRP A 235 -2.42 0.23 10.18
CA TRP A 235 -2.84 1.61 10.40
C TRP A 235 -2.85 2.44 9.10
N ARG A 236 -2.09 2.03 8.08
CA ARG A 236 -2.15 2.64 6.75
C ARG A 236 -3.54 2.50 6.13
N GLY A 237 -4.33 1.50 6.55
CA GLY A 237 -5.74 1.38 6.17
C GLY A 237 -6.61 2.59 6.56
N ASP A 238 -6.12 3.50 7.41
CA ASP A 238 -6.85 4.72 7.80
C ASP A 238 -6.87 5.81 6.72
N PHE A 239 -5.94 5.77 5.76
CA PHE A 239 -5.95 6.75 4.66
C PHE A 239 -7.09 6.48 3.69
N GLN A 240 -7.86 7.53 3.38
CA GLN A 240 -8.92 7.45 2.37
C GLN A 240 -8.39 7.09 0.99
N LEU A 241 -7.14 7.45 0.67
CA LEU A 241 -6.52 7.12 -0.62
C LEU A 241 -6.32 5.60 -0.82
N TYR A 242 -6.17 4.83 0.27
CA TYR A 242 -6.09 3.36 0.22
C TYR A 242 -7.45 2.67 0.30
N LYS A 243 -8.46 3.39 0.77
CA LYS A 243 -9.86 3.03 0.61
C LYS A 243 -10.27 3.40 -0.80
N THR A 244 -9.68 2.75 -1.81
CA THR A 244 -10.24 2.75 -3.15
C THR A 244 -11.74 2.55 -2.99
N VAL A 245 -12.56 3.49 -3.45
CA VAL A 245 -14.01 3.32 -3.51
C VAL A 245 -14.28 2.30 -4.63
N ILE A 246 -13.84 1.07 -4.40
CA ILE A 246 -14.49 -0.09 -4.95
C ILE A 246 -15.67 -0.28 -4.02
N ASP A 247 -16.77 0.37 -4.39
CA ASP A 247 -18.07 0.08 -3.83
C ASP A 247 -18.37 -1.38 -4.21
N TRP A 248 -17.91 -2.31 -3.37
CA TRP A 248 -18.16 -3.73 -3.55
C TRP A 248 -19.66 -4.01 -3.50
N ASN A 249 -20.49 -3.16 -2.90
CA ASN A 249 -21.93 -3.29 -3.03
C ASN A 249 -22.40 -2.94 -4.45
N LYS A 250 -21.79 -1.98 -5.16
CA LYS A 250 -22.03 -1.74 -6.61
C LYS A 250 -21.42 -2.82 -7.51
N ILE A 251 -20.26 -3.37 -7.18
CA ILE A 251 -19.67 -4.48 -7.95
C ILE A 251 -20.46 -5.77 -7.72
N ILE A 252 -20.85 -6.08 -6.48
CA ILE A 252 -21.72 -7.21 -6.14
C ILE A 252 -23.11 -6.99 -6.73
N ALA A 253 -23.70 -5.80 -6.64
CA ALA A 253 -24.97 -5.51 -7.31
C ALA A 253 -24.84 -5.66 -8.82
N GLY A 254 -23.75 -5.19 -9.44
CA GLY A 254 -23.47 -5.39 -10.86
C GLY A 254 -23.31 -6.86 -11.25
N ALA A 255 -22.53 -7.62 -10.47
CA ALA A 255 -22.27 -9.04 -10.70
C ALA A 255 -23.53 -9.90 -10.46
N VAL A 256 -24.31 -9.59 -9.43
CA VAL A 256 -25.61 -10.23 -9.13
C VAL A 256 -26.62 -9.90 -10.22
N THR A 257 -26.67 -8.67 -10.71
CA THR A 257 -27.57 -8.27 -11.81
C THR A 257 -27.19 -8.99 -13.10
N VAL A 258 -25.91 -9.07 -13.44
CA VAL A 258 -25.42 -9.81 -14.62
C VAL A 258 -25.67 -11.32 -14.47
N ALA A 259 -25.47 -11.90 -13.28
CA ALA A 259 -25.75 -13.31 -13.01
C ALA A 259 -27.26 -13.63 -13.08
N ILE A 260 -28.12 -12.75 -12.59
CA ILE A 260 -29.58 -12.88 -12.67
C ILE A 260 -30.06 -12.74 -14.13
N ILE A 261 -29.51 -11.79 -14.90
CA ILE A 261 -29.83 -11.63 -16.34
C ILE A 261 -29.36 -12.85 -17.12
N ALA A 262 -28.14 -13.35 -16.88
CA ALA A 262 -27.63 -14.56 -17.52
C ALA A 262 -28.46 -15.80 -17.15
N ALA A 263 -28.86 -15.93 -15.88
CA ALA A 263 -29.75 -17.00 -15.43
C ALA A 263 -31.13 -16.88 -16.08
N ALA A 264 -31.72 -15.68 -16.14
CA ALA A 264 -33.00 -15.44 -16.80
C ALA A 264 -32.95 -15.76 -18.31
N ILE A 265 -31.86 -15.44 -19.01
CA ILE A 265 -31.65 -15.78 -20.43
C ILE A 265 -31.46 -17.30 -20.61
N LEU A 266 -30.74 -17.97 -19.71
CA LEU A 266 -30.54 -19.42 -19.74
C LEU A 266 -31.82 -20.19 -19.39
N PHE A 267 -32.62 -19.71 -18.43
CA PHE A 267 -33.89 -20.33 -18.04
C PHE A 267 -35.06 -19.98 -18.97
N SER A 268 -35.05 -18.82 -19.65
CA SER A 268 -36.07 -18.46 -20.65
C SER A 268 -35.91 -19.19 -21.99
N ARG A 269 -34.71 -19.69 -22.32
CA ARG A 269 -34.50 -20.61 -23.46
C ARG A 269 -34.98 -22.05 -23.18
N GLY A 270 -35.45 -22.36 -21.98
CA GLY A 270 -35.91 -23.70 -21.57
C GLY A 270 -37.43 -23.90 -21.47
N ARG A 271 -38.27 -22.89 -21.78
CA ARG A 271 -39.74 -23.05 -21.77
C ARG A 271 -40.39 -22.42 -22.99
N GLY A 272 -40.27 -23.11 -24.12
CA GLY A 272 -41.10 -22.89 -25.31
C GLY A 272 -41.39 -24.23 -25.98
N GLY A 273 -42.65 -24.67 -25.93
CA GLY A 273 -43.18 -25.76 -26.77
C GLY A 273 -43.73 -26.97 -26.01
N GLY A 274 -45.06 -27.04 -25.87
CA GLY A 274 -45.74 -28.22 -25.35
C GLY A 274 -47.26 -28.10 -25.24
N GLY A 275 -47.90 -27.36 -26.15
CA GLY A 275 -49.36 -27.31 -26.25
C GLY A 275 -49.88 -28.46 -27.11
N TYR A 276 -50.44 -29.49 -26.46
CA TYR A 276 -51.26 -30.51 -27.11
C TYR A 276 -52.65 -29.93 -27.40
N SER A 277 -53.04 -29.88 -28.68
CA SER A 277 -54.46 -29.84 -29.08
C SER A 277 -54.75 -31.00 -30.03
N SER A 278 -55.18 -32.13 -29.47
CA SER A 278 -55.80 -33.22 -30.20
C SER A 278 -57.27 -32.88 -30.47
N GLY A 279 -57.61 -32.67 -31.75
CA GLY A 279 -59.00 -32.65 -32.20
C GLY A 279 -59.61 -34.06 -32.14
N PHE A 280 -60.85 -34.14 -31.65
CA PHE A 280 -61.66 -35.36 -31.66
C PHE A 280 -61.99 -35.81 -33.10
N PRO A 281 -62.10 -37.14 -33.35
CA PRO A 281 -62.38 -37.67 -34.67
C PRO A 281 -63.89 -37.72 -34.96
N ARG A 282 -64.27 -37.50 -36.24
CA ARG A 282 -65.57 -37.90 -36.78
C ARG A 282 -65.40 -38.57 -38.13
N HIS A 283 -65.86 -39.81 -38.21
CA HIS A 283 -66.48 -40.37 -39.41
C HIS A 283 -67.69 -41.20 -39.01
N ARG A 284 -68.89 -40.64 -39.24
CA ARG A 284 -69.88 -41.19 -40.15
C ARG A 284 -70.81 -40.07 -40.60
#